data_AF-A0A2S2NGL2-F1
#
_entry.id   AF-A0A2S2NGL2-F1
#
_cell.length_a   1.000
_cell.length_b   1.000
_cell.length_c   1.000
_cell.angle_alpha   90.00
_cell.angle_beta   90.00
_cell.angle_gamma   90.00
#
_symmetry.space_group_name_H-M   'P 1'
#
loop_
_entity.id
_entity.type
_entity.pdbx_description
1 polymer ?
#
loop_
_entity_poly.entity_id
_entity_poly.type
_entity_poly.pdbx_seq_one_letter_code
_entity_poly.pdbx_strand_id
1 'polypeptide(L)'
;MGILNPTAGVRNVHRSLKFGYFSQHHVDQLEMNLSSVELLQSSFPGKSIEEYRRQLGGFGISGDLALQSVGSLSGGQKSRVAFARMCMSNPNFLVLDEPTNHLDIETIEALGKAIQKYTGGLILVSHDERLIRMVCKELWVCGGGSVKSIEGGFNEYRAIVERELAEAAK
;
A
#
# COMPACT_ATOMS: atom_id res chain seq x y z
N MET A 1 13.39 2.61 -4.05
CA MET A 1 13.12 4.06 -3.92
C MET A 1 14.38 4.92 -3.86
N GLY A 2 15.50 4.46 -3.27
CA GLY A 2 16.74 5.26 -3.19
C GLY A 2 16.89 6.06 -1.91
N ILE A 3 16.09 5.75 -0.88
CA ILE A 3 16.21 6.30 0.47
C ILE A 3 17.49 5.79 1.16
N LEU A 4 17.88 4.55 0.84
CA LEU A 4 19.11 3.92 1.30
C LEU A 4 20.01 3.58 0.10
N ASN A 5 21.32 3.58 0.34
CA ASN A 5 22.34 3.19 -0.64
C ASN A 5 22.83 1.76 -0.38
N PRO A 6 23.00 0.93 -1.42
CA PRO A 6 23.56 -0.40 -1.26
C PRO A 6 25.03 -0.32 -0.83
N THR A 7 25.42 -1.12 0.16
CA THR A 7 26.83 -1.27 0.57
C THR A 7 27.66 -1.99 -0.49
N ALA A 8 27.05 -2.88 -1.27
CA ALA A 8 27.64 -3.59 -2.39
C ALA A 8 26.59 -3.87 -3.48
N GLY A 9 27.03 -4.08 -4.72
CA GLY A 9 26.16 -4.29 -5.88
C GLY A 9 25.70 -3.00 -6.56
N VAL A 10 24.79 -3.12 -7.52
CA VAL A 10 24.31 -1.98 -8.34
C VAL A 10 22.79 -1.93 -8.31
N ARG A 11 22.25 -0.72 -8.14
CA ARG A 11 20.82 -0.46 -8.28
C ARG A 11 20.56 0.28 -9.58
N ASN A 12 19.87 -0.38 -10.51
CA ASN A 12 19.40 0.24 -11.76
C ASN A 12 17.90 0.55 -11.65
N VAL A 13 17.51 1.78 -11.99
CA VAL A 13 16.10 2.18 -12.03
C VAL A 13 15.84 2.98 -13.28
N HIS A 14 14.74 2.66 -13.98
CA HIS A 14 14.33 3.41 -15.15
C HIS A 14 13.89 4.84 -14.76
N ARG A 15 14.33 5.84 -15.52
CA ARG A 15 14.10 7.27 -15.22
C ARG A 15 12.64 7.70 -15.12
N SER A 16 11.73 6.98 -15.77
CA SER A 16 10.29 7.30 -15.74
C SER A 16 9.55 6.66 -14.56
N LEU A 17 10.24 5.89 -13.71
CA LEU A 17 9.60 5.19 -12.62
C LEU A 17 9.16 6.18 -11.53
N LYS A 18 7.88 6.12 -11.18
CA LYS A 18 7.24 6.93 -10.14
C LYS A 18 6.72 5.99 -9.07
N PHE A 19 7.38 6.01 -7.92
CA PHE A 19 7.01 5.18 -6.78
C PHE A 19 5.83 5.80 -6.02
N GLY A 20 4.84 4.99 -5.69
CA GLY A 20 3.90 5.24 -4.60
C GLY A 20 4.27 4.32 -3.45
N TYR A 21 4.54 4.87 -2.27
CA TYR A 21 4.89 4.09 -1.09
C TYR A 21 3.83 4.26 -0.01
N PHE A 22 3.28 3.13 0.43
CA PHE A 22 2.35 3.06 1.53
C PHE A 22 3.00 2.24 2.63
N SER A 23 3.28 2.88 3.76
CA SER A 23 3.86 2.23 4.96
C SER A 23 2.81 2.08 6.05
N GLN A 24 3.07 1.21 7.02
CA GLN A 24 2.27 1.10 8.24
C GLN A 24 2.05 2.46 8.95
N HIS A 25 3.05 3.34 8.94
CA HIS A 25 2.99 4.68 9.54
C HIS A 25 2.42 5.79 8.63
N HIS A 26 1.84 5.45 7.47
CA HIS A 26 1.42 6.49 6.51
C HIS A 26 0.25 7.34 7.05
N VAL A 27 -0.60 6.75 7.90
CA VAL A 27 -1.69 7.47 8.56
C VAL A 27 -1.15 8.51 9.56
N ASP A 28 -0.03 8.21 10.23
CA ASP A 28 0.60 9.12 11.19
C ASP A 28 1.17 10.38 10.53
N GLN A 29 1.37 10.35 9.21
CA GLN A 29 1.87 11.49 8.42
C GLN A 29 0.75 12.41 7.91
N LEU A 30 -0.52 12.10 8.17
CA LEU A 30 -1.64 12.93 7.72
C LEU A 30 -1.86 14.11 8.68
N GLU A 31 -2.11 15.30 8.12
CA GLU A 31 -2.49 16.47 8.90
C GLU A 31 -3.94 16.32 9.42
N MET A 32 -4.07 15.97 10.70
CA MET A 32 -5.35 15.59 11.32
C MET A 32 -6.35 16.74 11.47
N ASN A 33 -5.87 17.98 11.44
CA ASN A 33 -6.66 19.21 11.57
C ASN A 33 -7.30 19.65 10.25
N LEU A 34 -6.81 19.17 9.10
CA LEU A 34 -7.38 19.49 7.79
C LEU A 34 -8.53 18.54 7.46
N SER A 35 -9.47 19.00 6.63
CA SER A 35 -10.40 18.10 5.96
C SER A 35 -9.69 17.22 4.91
N SER A 36 -10.32 16.12 4.52
CA SER A 36 -9.74 15.24 3.49
C SER A 36 -9.49 15.96 2.16
N VAL A 37 -10.38 16.88 1.76
CA VAL A 37 -10.20 17.72 0.57
C VAL A 37 -9.04 18.70 0.75
N GLU A 38 -8.99 19.41 1.88
CA GLU A 38 -7.92 20.37 2.18
C GLU A 38 -6.55 19.69 2.25
N LEU A 39 -6.47 18.48 2.80
CA LEU A 39 -5.25 17.68 2.83
C LEU A 39 -4.72 17.38 1.42
N LEU A 40 -5.59 17.01 0.48
CA LEU A 40 -5.18 16.81 -0.91
C LEU A 40 -4.80 18.13 -1.58
N GLN A 41 -5.53 19.20 -1.29
CA GLN A 41 -5.28 20.52 -1.85
C GLN A 41 -3.95 21.11 -1.38
N SER A 42 -3.59 20.93 -0.11
CA SER A 42 -2.30 21.37 0.44
C SER A 42 -1.14 20.56 -0.13
N SER A 43 -1.33 19.25 -0.31
CA SER A 43 -0.30 18.36 -0.87
C SER A 43 -0.12 18.51 -2.38
N PHE A 44 -1.18 18.85 -3.12
CA PHE A 44 -1.21 18.88 -4.59
C PHE A 44 -1.96 20.09 -5.15
N PRO A 45 -1.47 21.32 -4.91
CA PRO A 45 -2.18 22.55 -5.28
C PRO A 45 -2.38 22.68 -6.80
N GLY A 46 -3.42 23.42 -7.20
CA GLY A 46 -3.69 23.76 -8.60
C GLY A 46 -4.81 22.96 -9.28
N LYS A 47 -5.47 22.03 -8.56
CA LYS A 47 -6.66 21.31 -9.03
C LYS A 47 -7.96 21.88 -8.47
N SER A 48 -9.07 21.60 -9.13
CA SER A 48 -10.40 22.01 -8.65
C SER A 48 -10.84 21.18 -7.43
N ILE A 49 -11.75 21.74 -6.63
CA ILE A 49 -12.36 21.02 -5.49
C ILE A 49 -13.06 19.74 -5.96
N GLU A 50 -13.71 19.79 -7.12
CA GLU A 50 -14.38 18.62 -7.71
C GLU A 50 -13.41 17.50 -8.05
N GLU A 51 -12.20 17.83 -8.53
CA GLU A 51 -11.16 16.82 -8.79
C GLU A 51 -10.73 16.10 -7.50
N TYR A 52 -10.51 16.84 -6.41
CA TYR A 52 -10.15 16.21 -5.12
C TYR A 52 -11.29 15.35 -4.58
N ARG A 53 -12.54 15.83 -4.67
CA ARG A 53 -13.72 15.05 -4.25
C ARG A 53 -13.88 13.79 -5.11
N ARG A 54 -13.63 13.87 -6.41
CA ARG A 54 -13.67 12.70 -7.30
C ARG A 54 -12.58 11.69 -6.94
N GLN A 55 -11.36 12.16 -6.68
CA GLN A 55 -10.27 11.29 -6.22
C GLN A 55 -10.66 10.57 -4.94
N LEU A 56 -11.05 11.32 -3.90
CA LEU A 56 -11.48 10.77 -2.61
C LEU A 56 -12.65 9.80 -2.76
N GLY A 57 -13.64 10.14 -3.60
CA GLY A 57 -14.78 9.30 -3.89
C GLY A 57 -14.41 7.95 -4.51
N GLY A 58 -13.36 7.90 -5.34
CA GLY A 58 -12.81 6.65 -5.88
C GLY A 58 -12.26 5.69 -4.82
N PHE A 59 -11.90 6.21 -3.64
CA PHE A 59 -11.48 5.45 -2.46
C PHE A 59 -12.60 5.36 -1.41
N GLY A 60 -13.86 5.65 -1.76
CA GLY A 60 -15.00 5.56 -0.85
C GLY A 60 -15.07 6.67 0.20
N ILE A 61 -14.37 7.78 0.00
CA ILE A 61 -14.47 9.00 0.81
C ILE A 61 -15.29 10.04 0.05
N SER A 62 -16.61 10.07 0.25
CA SER A 62 -17.54 10.88 -0.54
C SER A 62 -18.48 11.74 0.33
N GLY A 63 -19.18 12.68 -0.30
CA GLY A 63 -20.17 13.54 0.36
C GLY A 63 -19.55 14.40 1.46
N ASP A 64 -20.15 14.33 2.65
CA ASP A 64 -19.72 15.06 3.84
C ASP A 64 -18.43 14.47 4.45
N LEU A 65 -18.16 13.18 4.23
CA LEU A 65 -16.96 12.52 4.75
C LEU A 65 -15.67 13.16 4.19
N ALA A 66 -15.73 13.63 2.94
CA ALA A 66 -14.62 14.35 2.31
C ALA A 66 -14.35 15.74 2.93
N LEU A 67 -15.37 16.34 3.55
CA LEU A 67 -15.31 17.65 4.19
C LEU A 67 -15.00 17.57 5.69
N GLN A 68 -15.10 16.38 6.29
CA GLN A 68 -14.72 16.16 7.69
C GLN A 68 -13.21 16.20 7.88
N SER A 69 -12.78 16.61 9.07
CA SER A 69 -11.38 16.60 9.46
C SER A 69 -10.84 15.18 9.46
N VAL A 70 -9.61 15.00 8.99
CA VAL A 70 -8.97 13.68 8.93
C VAL A 70 -8.89 13.07 10.34
N GLY A 71 -8.71 13.89 11.37
CA GLY A 71 -8.70 13.45 12.76
C GLY A 71 -9.97 12.73 13.21
N SER A 72 -11.15 13.15 12.74
CA SER A 72 -12.45 12.56 13.11
C SER A 72 -12.79 11.26 12.37
N LEU A 73 -12.01 10.90 11.34
CA LEU A 73 -12.22 9.69 10.56
C LEU A 73 -11.82 8.43 11.34
N SER A 74 -12.47 7.30 11.03
CA SER A 74 -12.06 5.99 11.52
C SER A 74 -10.68 5.59 10.96
N GLY A 75 -10.00 4.61 11.58
CA GLY A 75 -8.72 4.11 11.10
C GLY A 75 -8.76 3.67 9.62
N GLY A 76 -9.78 2.91 9.22
CA GLY A 76 -9.97 2.50 7.84
C GLY A 76 -10.23 3.66 6.87
N GLN A 77 -10.98 4.67 7.30
CA GLN A 77 -11.21 5.88 6.51
C GLN A 77 -9.92 6.69 6.34
N LYS A 78 -9.12 6.84 7.40
CA LYS A 78 -7.80 7.48 7.33
C LYS A 78 -6.87 6.75 6.34
N SER A 79 -6.85 5.42 6.39
CA SER A 79 -6.10 4.62 5.41
C SER A 79 -6.57 4.86 3.98
N ARG A 80 -7.89 4.94 3.73
CA ARG A 80 -8.45 5.27 2.39
C ARG A 80 -8.05 6.68 1.93
N VAL A 81 -8.02 7.68 2.83
CA VAL A 81 -7.51 9.03 2.52
C VAL A 81 -6.01 9.00 2.18
N ALA A 82 -5.21 8.26 2.94
CA ALA A 82 -3.78 8.05 2.66
C ALA A 82 -3.56 7.42 1.27
N PHE A 83 -4.33 6.38 0.92
CA PHE A 83 -4.30 5.79 -0.41
C PHE A 83 -4.68 6.79 -1.50
N ALA A 84 -5.76 7.56 -1.31
CA ALA A 84 -6.18 8.60 -2.25
C ALA A 84 -5.07 9.63 -2.50
N ARG A 85 -4.40 10.07 -1.42
CA ARG A 85 -3.27 11.00 -1.45
C ARG A 85 -2.08 10.43 -2.19
N MET A 86 -1.68 9.19 -1.92
CA MET A 86 -0.56 8.53 -2.62
C MET A 86 -0.84 8.43 -4.13
N CYS A 87 -2.07 8.10 -4.51
CA CYS A 87 -2.46 7.91 -5.91
C CYS A 87 -2.57 9.22 -6.70
N MET A 88 -2.61 10.40 -6.05
CA MET A 88 -2.64 11.70 -6.74
C MET A 88 -1.42 11.93 -7.64
N SER A 89 -0.27 11.38 -7.27
CA SER A 89 0.98 11.48 -8.04
C SER A 89 1.00 10.59 -9.30
N ASN A 90 -0.05 9.79 -9.54
CA ASN A 90 -0.13 8.78 -10.59
C ASN A 90 1.13 7.88 -10.64
N PRO A 91 1.46 7.17 -9.54
CA PRO A 91 2.60 6.26 -9.52
C PRO A 91 2.41 5.12 -10.51
N ASN A 92 3.51 4.69 -11.14
CA ASN A 92 3.55 3.51 -12.03
C ASN A 92 4.22 2.30 -11.37
N PHE A 93 4.68 2.46 -10.12
CA PHE A 93 5.18 1.38 -9.29
C PHE A 93 4.72 1.60 -7.85
N LEU A 94 3.98 0.65 -7.28
CA LEU A 94 3.50 0.68 -5.90
C LEU A 94 4.37 -0.19 -5.01
N VAL A 95 4.66 0.31 -3.81
CA VAL A 95 5.26 -0.47 -2.72
C VAL A 95 4.32 -0.34 -1.54
N LEU A 96 3.65 -1.43 -1.20
CA LEU A 96 2.65 -1.49 -0.14
C LEU A 96 3.19 -2.35 1.01
N ASP A 97 3.39 -1.74 2.16
CA ASP A 97 3.98 -2.35 3.34
C ASP A 97 2.93 -2.42 4.46
N GLU A 98 2.44 -3.64 4.67
CA GLU A 98 1.32 -3.98 5.54
C GLU A 98 0.07 -3.10 5.33
N PRO A 99 -0.48 -3.07 4.09
CA PRO A 99 -1.57 -2.15 3.75
C PRO A 99 -2.91 -2.52 4.37
N THR A 100 -3.05 -3.73 4.90
CA THR A 100 -4.29 -4.23 5.52
C THR A 100 -4.46 -3.79 6.97
N ASN A 101 -3.43 -3.21 7.57
CA ASN A 101 -3.51 -2.70 8.94
C ASN A 101 -4.59 -1.63 9.05
N HIS A 102 -5.49 -1.80 10.03
CA HIS A 102 -6.65 -0.92 10.27
C HIS A 102 -7.70 -0.90 9.15
N LEU A 103 -7.63 -1.80 8.17
CA LEU A 103 -8.67 -1.97 7.17
C LEU A 103 -9.69 -3.02 7.60
N ASP A 104 -10.97 -2.76 7.31
CA ASP A 104 -12.00 -3.79 7.38
C ASP A 104 -11.92 -4.73 6.16
N ILE A 105 -12.60 -5.87 6.27
CA ILE A 105 -12.59 -6.93 5.24
C ILE A 105 -13.09 -6.38 3.89
N GLU A 106 -14.12 -5.52 3.90
CA GLU A 106 -14.66 -4.91 2.69
C GLU A 106 -13.64 -4.02 1.97
N THR A 107 -12.86 -3.24 2.73
CA THR A 107 -11.79 -2.40 2.18
C THR A 107 -10.65 -3.23 1.63
N ILE A 108 -10.29 -4.34 2.30
CA ILE A 108 -9.24 -5.26 1.83
C ILE A 108 -9.65 -5.86 0.48
N GLU A 109 -10.90 -6.31 0.32
CA GLU A 109 -11.40 -6.79 -0.96
C GLU A 109 -11.40 -5.71 -2.05
N ALA A 110 -11.83 -4.50 -1.71
CA ALA A 110 -11.83 -3.39 -2.64
C ALA A 110 -10.41 -3.03 -3.10
N LEU A 111 -9.44 -3.03 -2.18
CA LEU A 111 -8.03 -2.82 -2.47
C LEU A 111 -7.49 -3.92 -3.39
N GLY A 112 -7.77 -5.19 -3.08
CA GLY A 112 -7.34 -6.32 -3.91
C GLY A 112 -7.89 -6.23 -5.34
N LYS A 113 -9.19 -5.91 -5.49
CA LYS A 113 -9.83 -5.68 -6.82
C LYS A 113 -9.23 -4.49 -7.55
N ALA A 114 -8.87 -3.42 -6.85
CA ALA A 114 -8.22 -2.25 -7.45
C ALA A 114 -6.81 -2.58 -7.94
N ILE A 115 -6.03 -3.30 -7.12
CA ILE A 115 -4.69 -3.77 -7.48
C ILE A 115 -4.72 -4.69 -8.70
N GLN A 116 -5.69 -5.60 -8.80
CA GLN A 116 -5.83 -6.47 -9.98
C GLN A 116 -6.04 -5.69 -11.29
N LYS A 117 -6.65 -4.50 -11.23
CA LYS A 117 -6.85 -3.61 -12.39
C LYS A 117 -5.66 -2.68 -12.64
N TYR A 118 -4.73 -2.58 -11.69
CA TYR A 118 -3.56 -1.73 -11.80
C TYR A 118 -2.55 -2.34 -12.76
N THR A 119 -2.11 -1.55 -13.74
CA THR A 119 -1.20 -2.00 -14.81
C THR A 119 0.28 -1.69 -14.53
N GLY A 120 0.58 -1.03 -13.41
CA GLY A 120 1.94 -0.76 -12.97
C GLY A 120 2.58 -1.93 -12.21
N GLY A 121 3.81 -1.72 -11.75
CA GLY A 121 4.50 -2.69 -10.89
C GLY A 121 4.02 -2.62 -9.45
N LEU A 122 4.00 -3.74 -8.74
CA LEU A 122 3.63 -3.81 -7.32
C LEU A 122 4.63 -4.66 -6.55
N ILE A 123 5.06 -4.14 -5.40
CA ILE A 123 5.64 -4.93 -4.30
C ILE A 123 4.67 -4.83 -3.13
N LEU A 124 4.24 -5.98 -2.63
CA LEU A 124 3.35 -6.10 -1.47
C LEU A 124 4.05 -6.87 -0.36
N VAL A 125 4.11 -6.27 0.82
CA VAL A 125 4.43 -6.95 2.08
C VAL A 125 3.11 -7.03 2.86
N SER A 126 2.68 -8.25 3.19
CA SER A 126 1.46 -8.46 3.96
C SER A 126 1.50 -9.81 4.66
N HIS A 127 0.79 -9.90 5.78
CA HIS A 127 0.44 -11.15 6.44
C HIS A 127 -0.98 -11.66 6.09
N ASP A 128 -1.75 -10.91 5.27
CA ASP A 128 -3.11 -11.29 4.89
C ASP A 128 -3.09 -12.29 3.71
N GLU A 129 -3.37 -13.56 4.01
CA GLU A 129 -3.41 -14.64 3.02
C GLU A 129 -4.39 -14.36 1.86
N ARG A 130 -5.54 -13.72 2.14
CA ARG A 130 -6.56 -13.47 1.11
C ARG A 130 -6.07 -12.43 0.13
N LEU A 131 -5.49 -11.34 0.62
CA LEU A 131 -4.92 -10.30 -0.23
C LEU A 131 -3.78 -10.86 -1.09
N ILE A 132 -2.84 -11.59 -0.47
CA ILE A 132 -1.71 -12.21 -1.17
C ILE A 132 -2.19 -13.13 -2.28
N ARG A 133 -3.11 -14.05 -1.98
CA ARG A 133 -3.67 -14.97 -2.99
C ARG A 133 -4.44 -14.25 -4.09
N MET A 134 -5.04 -13.10 -3.78
CA MET A 134 -5.81 -12.32 -4.75
C MET A 134 -4.91 -11.56 -5.74
N VAL A 135 -3.77 -11.04 -5.31
CA VAL A 135 -2.98 -10.08 -6.12
C VAL A 135 -1.59 -10.55 -6.51
N CYS A 136 -0.94 -11.39 -5.70
CA CYS A 136 0.46 -11.76 -5.93
C CYS A 136 0.57 -12.87 -6.98
N LYS A 137 1.42 -12.63 -7.98
CA LYS A 137 1.78 -13.62 -9.02
C LYS A 137 3.01 -14.45 -8.64
N GLU A 138 3.88 -13.85 -7.83
CA GLU A 138 5.14 -14.42 -7.36
C GLU A 138 5.27 -14.15 -5.87
N LEU A 139 5.93 -15.06 -5.15
CA LEU A 139 6.25 -14.89 -3.74
C LEU A 139 7.75 -14.87 -3.56
N TRP A 140 8.22 -13.96 -2.74
CA TRP A 140 9.64 -13.78 -2.46
C TRP A 140 9.85 -13.81 -0.95
N VAL A 141 10.76 -14.65 -0.48
CA VAL A 141 11.10 -14.79 0.94
C VAL A 141 12.46 -14.16 1.20
N CYS A 142 12.48 -13.25 2.15
CA CYS A 142 13.69 -12.59 2.64
C CYS A 142 14.16 -13.30 3.92
N GLY A 143 15.37 -13.86 3.90
CA GLY A 143 15.93 -14.63 5.02
C GLY A 143 17.39 -15.03 4.77
N GLY A 144 18.14 -15.22 5.86
CA GLY A 144 19.54 -15.68 5.79
C GLY A 144 20.46 -14.78 4.94
N GLY A 145 20.20 -13.47 4.93
CA GLY A 145 20.97 -12.50 4.13
C GLY A 145 20.68 -12.54 2.61
N SER A 146 19.62 -13.22 2.18
CA SER A 146 19.23 -13.33 0.77
C SER A 146 17.72 -13.16 0.58
N VAL A 147 17.30 -12.95 -0.67
CA VAL A 147 15.88 -12.99 -1.05
C VAL A 147 15.73 -14.04 -2.16
N LYS A 148 14.78 -14.96 -2.01
CA LYS A 148 14.55 -16.08 -2.95
C LYS A 148 13.09 -16.09 -3.39
N SER A 149 12.85 -16.35 -4.68
CA SER A 149 11.51 -16.59 -5.19
C SER A 149 11.02 -18.00 -4.82
N ILE A 150 9.74 -18.14 -4.53
CA ILE A 150 9.05 -19.41 -4.27
C ILE A 150 8.14 -19.73 -5.46
N GLU A 151 8.48 -20.80 -6.18
CA GLU A 151 7.75 -21.21 -7.38
C GLU A 151 6.43 -21.93 -7.07
N GLY A 152 6.33 -22.68 -5.97
CA GLY A 152 5.11 -23.38 -5.54
C GLY A 152 4.06 -22.51 -4.85
N GLY A 153 4.23 -21.19 -4.91
CA GLY A 153 3.26 -20.22 -4.39
C GLY A 153 3.03 -20.34 -2.88
N PHE A 154 1.84 -19.92 -2.44
CA PHE A 154 1.56 -19.73 -1.00
C PHE A 154 1.58 -21.03 -0.20
N ASN A 155 1.20 -22.16 -0.81
CA ASN A 155 1.17 -23.44 -0.12
C ASN A 155 2.58 -23.95 0.20
N GLU A 156 3.53 -23.79 -0.74
CA GLU A 156 4.93 -24.11 -0.50
C GLU A 156 5.53 -23.18 0.56
N TYR A 157 5.25 -21.88 0.48
CA TYR A 157 5.66 -20.91 1.52
C TYR A 157 5.18 -21.34 2.91
N ARG A 158 3.90 -21.70 3.05
CA ARG A 158 3.33 -22.19 4.32
C ARG A 158 4.07 -23.43 4.83
N ALA A 159 4.36 -24.39 3.96
CA ALA A 159 5.10 -25.60 4.35
C ALA A 159 6.57 -25.33 4.72
N ILE A 160 7.19 -24.28 4.19
CA ILE A 160 8.53 -23.83 4.61
C ILE A 160 8.45 -23.23 6.02
N VAL A 161 7.52 -22.30 6.25
CA VAL A 161 7.33 -21.65 7.56
C VAL A 161 6.99 -22.66 8.65
N GLU A 162 6.09 -23.62 8.36
CA GLU A 162 5.74 -24.68 9.31
C GLU A 162 6.94 -25.56 9.69
N ARG A 163 7.84 -25.86 8.74
CA ARG A 163 9.08 -26.60 9.01
C ARG A 163 10.05 -25.80 9.86
N GLU A 164 10.28 -24.53 9.54
CA GLU A 164 11.18 -23.64 10.30
C GLU A 164 10.69 -23.46 11.75
N LEU A 165 9.38 -23.28 11.96
CA LEU A 165 8.80 -23.18 13.30
C LEU A 165 8.96 -24.49 14.11
N ALA A 166 8.80 -25.64 13.46
CA ALA A 166 8.98 -26.94 14.12
C ALA A 166 10.45 -27.21 14.50
N GLU A 167 11.40 -26.76 13.69
CA GLU A 167 12.84 -26.85 13.98
C GLU A 167 13.26 -25.88 15.10
N ALA A 168 12.71 -24.66 15.14
CA ALA A 168 13.02 -23.68 16.17
C ALA A 168 12.41 -24.01 17.55
N ALA A 169 11.35 -24.82 17.58
CA ALA A 169 10.70 -25.28 18.81
C ALA A 169 11.39 -26.51 19.45
N LYS A 170 12.49 -27.00 18.86
CA LYS A 170 13.22 -28.20 19.25
C LYS A 170 14.57 -27.85 19.87
#